data_AF-A0A661H6Z9-F1
#
_entry.id   AF-A0A661H6Z9-F1
#
_cell.length_a   1.000
_cell.length_b   1.000
_cell.length_c   1.000
_cell.angle_alpha   90.00
_cell.angle_beta   90.00
_cell.angle_gamma   90.00
#
_symmetry.space_group_name_H-M   'P 1'
#
loop_
_entity.id
_entity.type
_entity.pdbx_description
1 polymer ?
#
loop_
_entity_poly.entity_id
_entity_poly.type
_entity_poly.pdbx_seq_one_letter_code
_entity_poly.pdbx_strand_id
1 'polypeptide(L)' 'GMPQSTISAIERERVNLGVERAKTLARALKCHPAVLIFPGWNTSAESAA' A
#
# COMPACT_ATOMS: atom_id res chain seq x y z
N GLY A 1 -3.83 -9.18 -11.23
CA GLY A 1 -3.82 -9.86 -9.91
C GLY A 1 -2.39 -10.07 -9.48
N MET A 2 -2.10 -10.04 -8.19
CA MET A 2 -0.76 -10.26 -7.63
C MET A 2 -0.61 -11.73 -7.22
N PRO A 3 0.49 -12.43 -7.55
CA PRO A 3 0.72 -13.80 -7.08
C PRO A 3 0.77 -13.88 -5.55
N GLN A 4 0.25 -14.95 -4.96
CA GLN A 4 0.29 -15.16 -3.51
C GLN A 4 1.73 -15.23 -2.97
N SER A 5 2.67 -15.75 -3.77
CA SER A 5 4.10 -15.74 -3.42
C SER A 5 4.66 -14.32 -3.27
N THR A 6 4.19 -13.37 -4.10
CA THR A 6 4.56 -11.96 -3.99
C THR A 6 3.96 -11.32 -2.75
N ILE A 7 2.69 -11.59 -2.45
CA ILE A 7 2.02 -11.09 -1.24
C ILE A 7 2.78 -11.58 0.01
N SER A 8 3.05 -12.89 0.08
CA SER A 8 3.82 -13.53 1.16
C SER A 8 5.24 -12.96 1.33
N ALA A 9 5.90 -12.55 0.23
CA ALA A 9 7.21 -11.92 0.29
C ALA A 9 7.15 -10.49 0.84
N ILE A 10 6.08 -9.74 0.54
CA ILE A 10 5.84 -8.40 1.08
C ILE A 10 5.55 -8.47 2.58
N GLU A 11 4.66 -9.38 3.00
CA GLU A 11 4.30 -9.56 4.42
C GLU A 11 5.48 -10.00 5.30
N ARG A 12 6.45 -10.71 4.72
CA ARG A 12 7.68 -11.14 5.41
C ARG A 12 8.86 -10.17 5.22
N GLU A 13 8.59 -8.96 4.74
CA GLU A 13 9.59 -7.90 4.55
C GLU A 13 10.75 -8.29 3.62
N ARG A 14 10.55 -9.30 2.76
CA ARG A 14 11.55 -9.76 1.79
C ARG A 14 11.56 -8.94 0.51
N VAL A 15 10.44 -8.28 0.20
CA VAL A 15 10.26 -7.46 -1.00
C VAL A 15 9.44 -6.21 -0.63
N ASN A 16 9.88 -5.04 -1.09
CA ASN A 16 9.12 -3.81 -0.94
C ASN A 16 7.85 -3.84 -1.81
N LEU A 17 6.75 -3.28 -1.27
CA LEU A 17 5.46 -3.19 -1.96
C LEU A 17 5.60 -2.43 -3.29
N GLY A 18 6.13 -1.21 -3.26
CA GLY A 18 6.26 -0.35 -4.43
C GLY A 18 4.92 0.22 -4.95
N VAL A 19 5.00 1.27 -5.76
CA VAL A 19 3.84 2.11 -6.13
C VAL A 19 2.76 1.34 -6.92
N GLU A 20 3.15 0.55 -7.93
CA GLU A 20 2.17 -0.14 -8.80
C GLU A 20 1.37 -1.22 -8.06
N ARG A 21 2.03 -1.94 -7.15
CA ARG A 21 1.38 -2.96 -6.32
C ARG A 21 0.50 -2.30 -5.25
N ALA A 22 0.95 -1.18 -4.70
CA ALA A 22 0.15 -0.37 -3.78
C ALA A 22 -1.15 0.11 -4.44
N LYS A 23 -1.12 0.61 -5.69
CA LYS A 23 -2.35 0.99 -6.44
C LYS A 23 -3.33 -0.18 -6.57
N THR A 24 -2.83 -1.39 -6.83
CA THR A 24 -3.66 -2.59 -6.94
C THR A 24 -4.33 -2.96 -5.62
N LEU A 25 -3.55 -3.01 -4.53
CA LEU A 25 -4.07 -3.31 -3.20
C LEU A 25 -5.01 -2.21 -2.69
N ALA A 26 -4.68 -0.95 -2.91
CA ALA A 26 -5.49 0.20 -2.50
C ALA A 26 -6.88 0.19 -3.13
N ARG A 27 -7.00 -0.20 -4.40
CA ARG A 27 -8.30 -0.40 -5.06
C ARG A 27 -9.11 -1.52 -4.39
N ALA A 28 -8.48 -2.63 -4.04
CA ALA A 28 -9.15 -3.75 -3.37
C ALA A 28 -9.59 -3.39 -1.94
N LEU A 29 -8.76 -2.63 -1.22
CA LEU A 29 -8.99 -2.21 0.17
C LEU A 29 -9.79 -0.92 0.30
N LYS A 30 -10.15 -0.26 -0.82
CA LYS A 30 -10.86 1.03 -0.87
C LYS A 30 -10.16 2.14 -0.07
N CYS A 31 -8.83 2.21 -0.16
CA CYS A 31 -8.02 3.25 0.48
C CYS A 31 -7.17 4.01 -0.54
N HIS A 32 -6.53 5.09 -0.10
CA HIS A 32 -5.56 5.81 -0.93
C HIS A 32 -4.20 5.06 -0.95
N PRO A 33 -3.53 4.88 -2.10
CA PRO A 33 -2.27 4.13 -2.19
C PRO A 33 -1.17 4.63 -1.24
N ALA A 34 -1.13 5.93 -0.95
CA ALA A 34 -0.15 6.55 -0.04
C ALA A 34 -0.15 5.91 1.35
N VAL A 35 -1.31 5.49 1.86
CA VAL A 35 -1.47 4.83 3.18
C VAL A 35 -0.65 3.53 3.27
N LEU A 36 -0.44 2.84 2.14
CA LEU A 36 0.26 1.56 2.10
C LEU A 36 1.78 1.67 1.94
N ILE A 37 2.29 2.81 1.46
CA ILE A 37 3.71 3.01 1.15
C ILE A 37 4.39 4.06 2.02
N PHE A 38 3.62 4.87 2.75
CA PHE A 38 4.15 5.88 3.67
C PHE A 38 3.69 5.57 5.10
N PRO A 39 4.53 4.92 5.93
CA PRO A 39 4.24 4.75 7.34
C PRO A 39 4.14 6.13 8.00
N GLY A 40 2.97 6.45 8.55
CA GLY A 40 2.67 7.77 9.14
C GLY A 40 1.71 8.64 8.33
N TRP A 41 1.22 8.19 7.17
CA TRP A 41 0.16 8.89 6.43
C TRP A 41 -1.17 8.85 7.22
N ASN A 42 -1.55 9.98 7.82
CA ASN A 42 -2.82 10.14 8.53
C ASN A 42 -3.81 10.93 7.67
N THR A 43 -4.80 10.27 7.05
CA THR A 43 -5.86 10.92 6.25
C THR A 43 -6.79 11.82 7.07
N SER A 44 -6.81 11.69 8.41
CA SER A 44 -7.58 12.61 9.26
C SER A 44 -6.99 14.03 9.30
N ALA A 45 -5.79 14.24 8.76
CA ALA A 45 -5.13 15.54 8.65
C ALA A 45 -5.35 16.22 7.28
N GLU A 46 -6.36 15.81 6.51
CA GLU A 46 -6.63 16.38 5.19
C GLU A 46 -7.42 17.70 5.30
N SER A 47 -6.71 18.77 5.67
CA SER A 47 -7.01 20.18 5.36
C SER A 47 -5.77 21.04 5.64
N ALA A 48 -4.68 20.85 4.90
CA ALA A 48 -3.63 21.85 4.71
C ALA A 48 -2.62 21.40 3.63
N ALA A 49 -2.90 21.73 2.37
CA ALA A 49 -1.93 22.23 1.39
C ALA A 49 -2.65 22.53 0.07
#